data_AF-C5B4V6-F1
#
_entry.id   AF-C5B4V6-F1
#
_cell.length_a   1.000
_cell.length_b   1.000
_cell.length_c   1.000
_cell.angle_alpha   90.00
_cell.angle_beta   90.00
_cell.angle_gamma   90.00
#
_symmetry.space_group_name_H-M   'P 1'
#
loop_
_entity.id
_entity.type
_entity.pdbx_description
1 polymer ?
#
loop_
_entity_poly.entity_id
_entity_poly.type
_entity_poly.pdbx_seq_one_letter_code
_entity_poly.pdbx_strand_id
1 'polypeptide(L)'
;MQAAEVDRALDYLTRRKAQDPARADADFRACSAPGRDVGATLNCMMQRERDWTAVQSRNTAPAPPAAAATKAASASANDADRTTAIAVGRGMLRIAAGDPHGTKSTIRYNDNLIREFDGVYLSIRAVVALDFGADTVLIYSTNLGGSGTDDAYGLVSIGPKGRIYETELPTGSGRFEYHVTQDRIAFELGLDEGREVRAVYANGRLDVTRSAAPNTGLKAQDCDFLYNGVLTECAGAHHIACRYDDMSISMASQRPVNMMAADDPNFRRQDFETACEQACKAKRKPAFAAFRKAICQPR
;
A
#
# COMPACT_ATOMS: atom_id res chain seq x y z
N MET A 1 -8.78 9.07 22.25
CA MET A 1 -7.33 8.82 22.38
C MET A 1 -7.10 8.24 23.77
N GLN A 2 -6.55 7.04 23.86
CA GLN A 2 -6.31 6.40 25.17
C GLN A 2 -5.13 7.11 25.86
N ALA A 3 -5.18 7.24 27.19
CA ALA A 3 -4.15 7.96 27.97
C ALA A 3 -2.71 7.46 27.66
N ALA A 4 -2.55 6.17 27.37
CA ALA A 4 -1.27 5.57 27.01
C ALA A 4 -0.68 6.02 25.66
N GLU A 5 -1.50 6.47 24.71
CA GLU A 5 -1.01 7.03 23.43
C GLU A 5 -0.53 8.47 23.62
N VAL A 6 -1.21 9.23 24.47
CA VAL A 6 -0.82 10.59 24.83
C VAL A 6 0.52 10.60 25.56
N ASP A 7 0.71 9.66 26.50
CA ASP A 7 1.96 9.55 27.27
C ASP A 7 3.15 9.16 26.38
N ARG A 8 2.97 8.23 25.42
CA ARG A 8 4.02 7.89 24.44
C ARG A 8 4.35 9.05 23.53
N ALA A 9 3.35 9.79 23.08
CA ALA A 9 3.55 10.95 22.23
C ALA A 9 4.24 12.10 22.97
N LEU A 10 3.92 12.30 24.26
CA LEU A 10 4.61 13.29 25.12
C LEU A 10 6.07 12.91 25.38
N ASP A 11 6.33 11.66 25.73
CA ASP A 11 7.69 11.17 26.03
C ASP A 11 8.60 11.23 24.79
N TYR A 12 8.04 10.94 23.62
CA TYR A 12 8.70 11.09 22.33
C TYR A 12 9.04 12.56 22.01
N LEU A 13 8.09 13.48 22.17
CA LEU A 13 8.33 14.91 21.94
C LEU A 13 9.34 15.49 22.92
N THR A 14 9.33 15.03 24.16
CA THR A 14 10.28 15.45 25.20
C THR A 14 11.70 15.04 24.83
N ARG A 15 11.89 13.80 24.35
CA ARG A 15 13.18 13.33 23.84
C ARG A 15 13.63 14.05 22.57
N ARG A 16 12.71 14.36 21.66
CA ARG A 16 13.03 15.04 20.39
C ARG A 16 13.40 16.51 20.59
N LYS A 17 12.68 17.21 21.48
CA LYS A 17 13.01 18.60 21.85
C LYS A 17 14.38 18.71 22.53
N ALA A 18 14.82 17.65 23.22
CA ALA A 18 16.17 17.58 23.78
C ALA A 18 17.27 17.37 22.72
N GLN A 19 16.96 16.76 21.57
CA GLN A 19 17.92 16.48 20.49
C GLN A 19 17.99 17.58 19.44
N ASP A 20 16.86 18.15 19.03
CA ASP A 20 16.78 19.21 18.01
C ASP A 20 15.57 20.13 18.28
N PRO A 21 15.73 21.13 19.15
CA PRO A 21 14.62 21.98 19.61
C PRO A 21 14.06 22.89 18.49
N ALA A 22 14.90 23.41 17.60
CA ALA A 22 14.48 24.30 16.52
C ALA A 22 13.51 23.59 15.55
N ARG A 23 13.75 22.30 15.35
CA ARG A 23 12.94 21.46 14.49
C ARG A 23 11.64 20.99 15.14
N ALA A 24 11.70 20.60 16.41
CA ALA A 24 10.48 20.25 17.16
C ALA A 24 9.46 21.41 17.13
N ASP A 25 9.95 22.65 17.25
CA ASP A 25 9.12 23.86 17.18
C ASP A 25 8.60 24.18 15.75
N ALA A 26 9.33 23.75 14.71
CA ALA A 26 8.88 23.88 13.32
C ALA A 26 7.80 22.84 12.98
N ASP A 27 7.98 21.60 13.40
CA ASP A 27 6.99 20.53 13.18
C ASP A 27 5.72 20.75 14.01
N PHE A 28 5.85 21.27 15.24
CA PHE A 28 4.69 21.68 16.03
C PHE A 28 3.89 22.78 15.34
N ARG A 29 4.55 23.83 14.82
CA ARG A 29 3.88 24.90 14.06
C ARG A 29 3.25 24.41 12.75
N ALA A 30 3.85 23.44 12.09
CA ALA A 30 3.31 22.86 10.87
C ALA A 30 2.08 21.96 11.14
N CYS A 31 2.01 21.34 12.31
CA CYS A 31 0.93 20.41 12.66
C CYS A 31 -0.20 21.04 13.48
N SER A 32 0.07 22.14 14.19
CA SER A 32 -0.93 22.89 14.96
C SER A 32 -1.77 23.79 14.04
N ALA A 33 -3.09 23.57 14.05
CA ALA A 33 -4.06 24.41 13.37
C ALA A 33 -5.16 24.82 14.36
N PRO A 34 -5.77 26.02 14.21
CA PRO A 34 -6.84 26.46 15.10
C PRO A 34 -8.02 25.47 15.08
N GLY A 35 -8.43 24.97 16.24
CA GLY A 35 -9.51 23.99 16.38
C GLY A 35 -9.12 22.53 16.17
N ARG A 36 -7.83 22.24 15.93
CA ARG A 36 -7.34 20.86 15.80
C ARG A 36 -7.13 20.23 17.17
N ASP A 37 -7.63 19.00 17.32
CA ASP A 37 -7.43 18.21 18.54
C ASP A 37 -5.94 17.91 18.78
N VAL A 38 -5.57 17.80 20.06
CA VAL A 38 -4.19 17.54 20.50
C VAL A 38 -3.69 16.20 19.93
N GLY A 39 -4.54 15.18 19.85
CA GLY A 39 -4.20 13.89 19.28
C GLY A 39 -3.89 13.93 17.79
N ALA A 40 -4.69 14.64 17.00
CA ALA A 40 -4.43 14.88 15.59
C ALA A 40 -3.13 15.68 15.35
N THR A 41 -2.81 16.59 16.25
CA THR A 41 -1.54 17.35 16.21
C THR A 41 -0.35 16.43 16.49
N LEU A 42 -0.45 15.57 17.50
CA LEU A 42 0.59 14.60 17.87
C LEU A 42 0.83 13.55 16.78
N ASN A 43 -0.24 13.02 16.18
CA ASN A 43 -0.15 12.05 15.08
C ASN A 43 0.52 12.66 13.83
N CYS A 44 0.21 13.92 13.51
CA CYS A 44 0.86 14.65 12.43
C CYS A 44 2.37 14.79 12.65
N MET A 45 2.79 15.12 13.89
CA MET A 45 4.21 15.26 14.23
C MET A 45 4.96 13.92 14.13
N MET A 46 4.37 12.83 14.63
CA MET A 46 4.98 11.50 14.51
C MET A 46 5.12 11.04 13.05
N GLN A 47 4.15 11.37 12.19
CA GLN A 47 4.21 10.99 10.78
C GLN A 47 5.34 11.73 10.04
N ARG A 48 5.47 13.05 10.26
CA ARG A 48 6.53 13.85 9.64
C ARG A 48 7.94 13.38 10.01
N GLU A 49 8.10 12.82 11.21
CA GLU A 49 9.39 12.28 11.61
C GLU A 49 9.72 10.95 10.93
N ARG A 50 8.73 10.06 10.78
CA ARG A 50 8.89 8.81 9.99
C ARG A 50 9.31 9.14 8.56
N ASP A 51 8.63 10.10 7.95
CA ASP A 51 8.92 10.54 6.59
C ASP A 51 10.35 11.08 6.46
N TRP A 52 10.86 11.78 7.49
CA TRP A 52 12.22 12.27 7.46
C TRP A 52 13.29 11.20 7.68
N THR A 53 13.07 10.25 8.60
CA THR A 53 14.00 9.11 8.76
C THR A 53 14.13 8.31 7.46
N ALA A 54 13.05 8.23 6.67
CA ALA A 54 13.06 7.63 5.34
C ALA A 54 13.81 8.45 4.27
N VAL A 55 13.95 9.77 4.45
CA VAL A 55 14.73 10.63 3.53
C VAL A 55 16.21 10.61 3.88
N GLN A 56 16.58 10.57 5.16
CA GLN A 56 17.99 10.49 5.56
C GLN A 56 18.66 9.18 5.11
N SER A 57 17.95 8.05 5.15
CA SER A 57 18.49 6.77 4.70
C SER A 57 18.78 6.73 3.20
N ARG A 58 18.16 7.59 2.39
CA ARG A 58 18.40 7.71 0.94
C ARG A 58 19.59 8.59 0.58
N ASN A 59 19.97 9.53 1.44
CA ASN A 59 21.00 10.52 1.13
C ASN A 59 22.43 10.10 1.50
N THR A 60 22.63 8.94 2.13
CA THR A 60 23.96 8.43 2.54
C THR A 60 24.51 7.29 1.67
N ALA A 61 23.83 6.89 0.59
CA ALA A 61 24.32 5.85 -0.32
C ALA A 61 25.22 6.46 -1.42
N PRO A 62 26.50 6.08 -1.56
CA PRO A 62 27.34 6.51 -2.67
C PRO A 62 26.95 5.77 -3.97
N ALA A 63 27.03 6.45 -5.10
CA ALA A 63 26.73 5.90 -6.42
C ALA A 63 27.76 4.82 -6.85
N PRO A 64 27.33 3.68 -7.45
CA PRO A 64 28.25 2.64 -7.87
C PRO A 64 28.89 2.93 -9.25
N PRO A 65 30.18 2.63 -9.46
CA PRO A 65 30.85 2.79 -10.76
C PRO A 65 30.54 1.63 -11.72
N ALA A 66 30.70 1.91 -13.02
CA ALA A 66 30.36 1.05 -14.14
C ALA A 66 31.25 -0.21 -14.29
N ALA A 67 30.68 -1.22 -14.95
CA ALA A 67 31.00 -2.64 -14.90
C ALA A 67 32.40 -3.09 -15.36
N ALA A 68 32.87 -4.19 -14.76
CA ALA A 68 33.67 -5.21 -15.43
C ALA A 68 33.30 -6.61 -14.88
N ALA A 69 33.00 -7.54 -15.78
CA ALA A 69 32.64 -8.91 -15.48
C ALA A 69 33.84 -9.70 -14.96
N THR A 70 33.69 -10.36 -13.81
CA THR A 70 34.49 -11.53 -13.42
C THR A 70 33.65 -12.42 -12.51
N LYS A 71 33.62 -13.73 -12.81
CA LYS A 71 33.04 -14.75 -11.94
C LYS A 71 33.72 -14.69 -10.57
N ALA A 72 32.96 -14.38 -9.54
CA ALA A 72 33.34 -14.62 -8.15
C ALA A 72 32.16 -15.30 -7.46
N ALA A 73 32.37 -16.53 -7.02
CA ALA A 73 31.56 -17.13 -5.98
C ALA A 73 31.70 -16.27 -4.72
N SER A 74 30.59 -15.71 -4.23
CA SER A 74 30.54 -15.07 -2.92
C SER A 74 29.61 -15.88 -2.04
N ALA A 75 30.23 -16.66 -1.16
CA ALA A 75 29.60 -17.25 -0.01
C ALA A 75 28.97 -16.15 0.87
N SER A 76 27.76 -16.45 1.36
CA SER A 76 27.13 -16.02 2.61
C SER A 76 27.57 -14.66 3.18
N ALA A 77 26.73 -13.65 2.97
CA ALA A 77 26.58 -12.51 3.86
C ALA A 77 25.18 -12.58 4.49
N ASN A 78 25.09 -13.31 5.60
CA ASN A 78 24.08 -13.25 6.67
C ASN A 78 22.59 -13.14 6.28
N ASP A 79 21.93 -14.30 6.16
CA ASP A 79 20.46 -14.49 6.23
C ASP A 79 19.80 -13.91 7.50
N ALA A 80 20.60 -13.50 8.49
CA ALA A 80 20.11 -12.97 9.76
C ALA A 80 19.55 -11.53 9.69
N ASP A 81 19.84 -10.76 8.63
CA ASP A 81 19.62 -9.30 8.63
C ASP A 81 18.25 -8.84 8.06
N ARG A 82 17.41 -9.77 7.58
CA ARG A 82 16.04 -9.46 7.07
C ARG A 82 14.92 -10.17 7.81
N THR A 83 15.21 -10.71 8.99
CA THR A 83 14.21 -11.35 9.83
C THR A 83 13.65 -10.35 10.83
N THR A 84 12.36 -10.01 10.70
CA THR A 84 11.62 -9.29 11.74
C THR A 84 11.10 -10.28 12.77
N ALA A 85 11.42 -10.09 14.04
CA ALA A 85 10.93 -10.91 15.14
C ALA A 85 9.98 -10.09 16.04
N ILE A 86 8.81 -10.64 16.35
CA ILE A 86 7.73 -9.96 17.07
C ILE A 86 7.21 -10.86 18.18
N ALA A 87 7.19 -10.33 19.41
CA ALA A 87 6.60 -11.02 20.57
C ALA A 87 5.08 -11.10 20.44
N VAL A 88 4.56 -12.31 20.50
CA VAL A 88 3.13 -12.60 20.35
C VAL A 88 2.72 -13.61 21.41
N GLY A 89 1.99 -13.14 22.43
CA GLY A 89 1.60 -13.98 23.57
C GLY A 89 2.81 -14.60 24.27
N ARG A 90 2.94 -15.94 24.19
CA ARG A 90 4.06 -16.71 24.78
C ARG A 90 5.11 -17.13 23.74
N GLY A 91 5.01 -16.63 22.51
CA GLY A 91 5.86 -17.05 21.41
C GLY A 91 6.44 -15.89 20.61
N MET A 92 7.16 -16.27 19.55
CA MET A 92 7.81 -15.35 18.64
C MET A 92 7.32 -15.58 17.21
N LEU A 93 6.75 -14.53 16.61
CA LEU A 93 6.49 -14.48 15.19
C LEU A 93 7.76 -14.00 14.48
N ARG A 94 8.29 -14.78 13.54
CA ARG A 94 9.48 -14.46 12.75
C ARG A 94 9.09 -14.34 11.28
N ILE A 95 9.42 -13.22 10.68
CA ILE A 95 9.08 -12.88 9.31
C ILE A 95 10.39 -12.61 8.58
N ALA A 96 10.79 -13.52 7.71
CA ALA A 96 11.96 -13.35 6.86
C ALA A 96 11.49 -12.82 5.51
N ALA A 97 11.86 -11.59 5.17
CA ALA A 97 11.61 -11.03 3.85
C ALA A 97 12.69 -11.53 2.89
N GLY A 98 12.27 -12.33 1.91
CA GLY A 98 13.10 -12.82 0.83
C GLY A 98 13.19 -11.81 -0.32
N ASP A 99 13.57 -12.31 -1.50
CA ASP A 99 13.63 -11.55 -2.74
C ASP A 99 13.10 -12.40 -3.92
N PRO A 100 12.55 -11.78 -4.97
CA PRO A 100 11.97 -12.51 -6.10
C PRO A 100 12.97 -13.33 -6.93
N HIS A 101 14.27 -13.23 -6.68
CA HIS A 101 15.35 -13.76 -7.51
C HIS A 101 16.22 -14.80 -6.79
N GLY A 102 15.92 -15.16 -5.54
CA GLY A 102 16.74 -16.13 -4.82
C GLY A 102 16.17 -16.60 -3.49
N THR A 103 15.93 -15.69 -2.55
CA THR A 103 15.55 -16.07 -1.18
C THR A 103 14.04 -16.12 -0.99
N LYS A 104 13.53 -17.23 -0.45
CA LYS A 104 12.11 -17.37 -0.12
C LYS A 104 11.74 -16.50 1.07
N SER A 105 10.58 -15.87 1.00
CA SER A 105 10.02 -15.17 2.15
C SER A 105 9.30 -16.18 3.06
N THR A 106 9.40 -16.03 4.38
CA THR A 106 8.71 -16.94 5.32
C THR A 106 8.07 -16.21 6.48
N ILE A 107 6.97 -16.77 6.98
CA ILE A 107 6.31 -16.40 8.24
C ILE A 107 6.33 -17.64 9.12
N ARG A 108 6.85 -17.52 10.35
CA ARG A 108 6.99 -18.62 11.32
C ARG A 108 6.51 -18.20 12.70
N TYR A 109 5.98 -19.12 13.49
CA TYR A 109 5.68 -18.92 14.91
C TYR A 109 6.31 -20.02 15.76
N ASN A 110 7.17 -19.65 16.73
CA ASN A 110 7.97 -20.58 17.53
C ASN A 110 8.70 -21.62 16.64
N ASP A 111 9.34 -21.12 15.58
CA ASP A 111 10.05 -21.90 14.57
C ASP A 111 9.20 -22.85 13.73
N ASN A 112 7.88 -22.94 13.94
CA ASN A 112 6.98 -23.63 13.02
C ASN A 112 6.69 -22.75 11.81
N LEU A 113 6.90 -23.28 10.60
CA LEU A 113 6.55 -22.61 9.36
C LEU A 113 5.03 -22.46 9.28
N ILE A 114 4.56 -21.21 9.13
CA ILE A 114 3.16 -20.90 8.83
C ILE A 114 3.02 -20.81 7.33
N ARG A 115 3.83 -19.93 6.71
CA ARG A 115 3.82 -19.73 5.26
C ARG A 115 5.19 -19.50 4.69
N GLU A 116 5.34 -19.95 3.46
CA GLU A 116 6.48 -19.71 2.59
C GLU A 116 5.96 -19.08 1.30
N PHE A 117 6.71 -18.11 0.77
CA PHE A 117 6.43 -17.48 -0.51
C PHE A 117 7.68 -17.53 -1.38
N ASP A 118 7.47 -17.84 -2.64
CA ASP A 118 8.51 -17.90 -3.67
C ASP A 118 8.27 -16.80 -4.70
N GLY A 119 9.35 -16.17 -5.16
CA GLY A 119 9.27 -15.17 -6.24
C GLY A 119 8.54 -13.87 -5.89
N VAL A 120 8.39 -13.49 -4.61
CA VAL A 120 7.66 -12.27 -4.19
C VAL A 120 8.43 -11.43 -3.17
N TYR A 121 8.17 -10.12 -3.21
CA TYR A 121 8.48 -9.20 -2.12
C TYR A 121 7.41 -9.31 -1.04
N LEU A 122 7.77 -9.86 0.12
CA LEU A 122 6.91 -9.85 1.32
C LEU A 122 7.09 -8.53 2.08
N SER A 123 5.99 -7.88 2.41
CA SER A 123 5.96 -6.66 3.23
C SER A 123 4.99 -6.79 4.39
N ILE A 124 5.43 -6.34 5.57
CA ILE A 124 4.57 -6.23 6.76
C ILE A 124 3.74 -4.96 6.60
N ARG A 125 2.40 -5.09 6.64
CA ARG A 125 1.47 -3.95 6.58
C ARG A 125 1.08 -3.49 7.96
N ALA A 126 0.77 -4.42 8.85
CA ALA A 126 0.41 -4.12 10.23
C ALA A 126 0.60 -5.33 11.14
N VAL A 127 0.75 -5.05 12.44
CA VAL A 127 0.59 -6.03 13.50
C VAL A 127 -0.38 -5.45 14.51
N VAL A 128 -1.50 -6.12 14.69
CA VAL A 128 -2.66 -5.64 15.45
C VAL A 128 -2.91 -6.59 16.62
N ALA A 129 -3.01 -6.06 17.83
CA ALA A 129 -3.52 -6.80 18.97
C ALA A 129 -5.02 -6.52 19.13
N LEU A 130 -5.82 -7.57 19.20
CA LEU A 130 -7.26 -7.49 19.45
C LEU A 130 -7.55 -7.93 20.89
N ASP A 131 -8.35 -7.14 21.60
CA ASP A 131 -8.75 -7.41 22.99
C ASP A 131 -9.66 -8.65 23.03
N PHE A 132 -10.58 -8.76 22.05
CA PHE A 132 -11.42 -9.93 21.90
C PHE A 132 -10.61 -11.15 21.44
N GLY A 133 -10.65 -12.22 22.24
CA GLY A 133 -9.90 -13.44 21.95
C GLY A 133 -8.41 -13.35 22.24
N ALA A 134 -7.85 -12.17 22.59
CA ALA A 134 -6.41 -11.96 22.78
C ALA A 134 -5.57 -12.42 21.57
N ASP A 135 -6.10 -12.17 20.37
CA ASP A 135 -5.45 -12.51 19.11
C ASP A 135 -4.45 -11.41 18.74
N THR A 136 -3.28 -11.81 18.23
CA THR A 136 -2.38 -10.90 17.50
C THR A 136 -2.41 -11.24 16.02
N VAL A 137 -2.69 -10.25 15.21
CA VAL A 137 -2.92 -10.38 13.77
C VAL A 137 -1.82 -9.65 13.00
N LEU A 138 -1.05 -10.40 12.23
CA LEU A 138 -0.17 -9.90 11.18
C LEU A 138 -0.99 -9.72 9.89
N ILE A 139 -0.98 -8.51 9.36
CA ILE A 139 -1.42 -8.20 8.00
C ILE A 139 -0.16 -8.04 7.15
N TYR A 140 -0.09 -8.78 6.06
CA TYR A 140 1.05 -8.74 5.13
C TYR A 140 0.58 -8.52 3.70
N SER A 141 1.50 -8.10 2.84
CA SER A 141 1.31 -8.06 1.40
C SER A 141 2.46 -8.73 0.66
N THR A 142 2.18 -9.28 -0.50
CA THR A 142 3.14 -9.87 -1.42
C THR A 142 3.03 -9.23 -2.79
N ASN A 143 4.16 -8.86 -3.38
CA ASN A 143 4.22 -8.33 -4.74
C ASN A 143 5.19 -9.15 -5.58
N LEU A 144 4.79 -9.59 -6.77
CA LEU A 144 5.65 -10.35 -7.69
C LEU A 144 6.77 -9.49 -8.32
N GLY A 145 6.75 -8.18 -8.08
CA GLY A 145 7.59 -7.22 -8.77
C GLY A 145 7.04 -6.89 -10.17
N GLY A 146 7.67 -5.90 -10.80
CA GLY A 146 7.27 -5.38 -12.10
C GLY A 146 6.39 -4.14 -12.03
N SER A 147 6.45 -3.34 -13.10
CA SER A 147 5.70 -2.10 -13.20
C SER A 147 4.20 -2.36 -13.26
N GLY A 148 3.43 -1.68 -12.39
CA GLY A 148 1.97 -1.79 -12.34
C GLY A 148 1.46 -3.16 -11.88
N THR A 149 2.26 -3.95 -11.16
CA THR A 149 1.78 -5.15 -10.47
C THR A 149 1.18 -4.75 -9.12
N ASP A 150 -0.08 -5.10 -8.87
CA ASP A 150 -0.71 -4.86 -7.58
C ASP A 150 -0.28 -5.87 -6.52
N ASP A 151 -0.41 -5.45 -5.26
CA ASP A 151 -0.14 -6.31 -4.12
C ASP A 151 -1.27 -7.32 -3.91
N ALA A 152 -0.91 -8.56 -3.58
CA ALA A 152 -1.81 -9.48 -2.91
C ALA A 152 -1.67 -9.33 -1.39
N TYR A 153 -2.74 -9.56 -0.64
CA TYR A 153 -2.77 -9.36 0.81
C TYR A 153 -3.18 -10.63 1.55
N GLY A 154 -2.69 -10.78 2.77
CA GLY A 154 -3.05 -11.89 3.63
C GLY A 154 -2.95 -11.56 5.10
N LEU A 155 -3.45 -12.49 5.89
CA LEU A 155 -3.60 -12.39 7.32
C LEU A 155 -3.08 -13.67 7.99
N VAL A 156 -2.26 -13.49 9.02
CA VAL A 156 -1.90 -14.52 9.99
C VAL A 156 -2.31 -14.03 11.36
N SER A 157 -3.12 -14.80 12.07
CA SER A 157 -3.54 -14.53 13.43
C SER A 157 -3.05 -15.61 14.38
N ILE A 158 -2.57 -15.18 15.54
CA ILE A 158 -2.12 -16.04 16.62
C ILE A 158 -3.01 -15.75 17.82
N GLY A 159 -3.89 -16.69 18.13
CA GLY A 159 -4.79 -16.61 19.26
C GLY A 159 -4.27 -17.27 20.53
N PRO A 160 -5.13 -17.42 21.56
CA PRO A 160 -4.76 -17.99 22.84
C PRO A 160 -4.14 -19.36 22.69
N LYS A 161 -3.14 -19.64 23.53
CA LYS A 161 -2.36 -20.89 23.51
C LYS A 161 -1.61 -21.11 22.19
N GLY A 162 -1.45 -20.09 21.35
CA GLY A 162 -0.73 -20.17 20.09
C GLY A 162 -1.54 -20.81 18.96
N ARG A 163 -2.88 -20.76 19.02
CA ARG A 163 -3.73 -21.21 17.91
C ARG A 163 -3.50 -20.31 16.70
N ILE A 164 -3.09 -20.90 15.59
CA ILE A 164 -2.80 -20.17 14.35
C ILE A 164 -4.02 -20.24 13.43
N TYR A 165 -4.45 -19.10 12.91
CA TYR A 165 -5.36 -19.02 11.77
C TYR A 165 -4.73 -18.15 10.70
N GLU A 166 -4.73 -18.65 9.48
CA GLU A 166 -4.14 -18.00 8.33
C GLU A 166 -5.13 -18.00 7.17
N THR A 167 -5.16 -16.90 6.42
CA THR A 167 -5.94 -16.79 5.20
C THR A 167 -5.37 -15.72 4.27
N GLU A 168 -5.59 -15.89 2.96
CA GLU A 168 -5.42 -14.80 2.01
C GLU A 168 -6.66 -13.93 2.00
N LEU A 169 -6.46 -12.61 1.84
CA LEU A 169 -7.57 -11.70 1.63
C LEU A 169 -7.94 -11.75 0.15
N PRO A 170 -9.24 -11.82 -0.19
CA PRO A 170 -9.64 -11.79 -1.59
C PRO A 170 -9.13 -10.51 -2.25
N THR A 171 -8.52 -10.67 -3.41
CA THR A 171 -8.00 -9.55 -4.20
C THR A 171 -9.16 -8.89 -4.91
N GLY A 172 -9.41 -7.61 -4.63
CA GLY A 172 -10.14 -6.73 -5.53
C GLY A 172 -9.17 -5.73 -6.16
N SER A 173 -9.53 -5.25 -7.34
CA SER A 173 -8.91 -4.08 -7.95
C SER A 173 -9.09 -2.83 -7.10
N GLY A 174 -8.06 -1.98 -7.09
CA GLY A 174 -8.08 -0.73 -6.35
C GLY A 174 -7.49 -0.86 -4.95
N ARG A 175 -8.02 -0.07 -4.02
CA ARG A 175 -7.35 0.15 -2.73
C ARG A 175 -7.60 -0.93 -1.69
N PHE A 176 -6.51 -1.30 -1.03
CA PHE A 176 -6.49 -2.00 0.24
C PHE A 176 -6.51 -0.99 1.40
N GLU A 177 -7.62 -0.92 2.12
CA GLU A 177 -7.74 -0.13 3.34
C GLU A 177 -8.26 -1.02 4.47
N TYR A 178 -7.89 -0.69 5.71
CA TYR A 178 -8.39 -1.42 6.87
C TYR A 178 -8.60 -0.50 8.06
N HIS A 179 -9.60 -0.85 8.86
CA HIS A 179 -9.97 -0.16 10.09
C HIS A 179 -9.92 -1.14 11.25
N VAL A 180 -9.12 -0.78 12.26
CA VAL A 180 -8.98 -1.57 13.49
C VAL A 180 -9.88 -0.99 14.56
N THR A 181 -10.61 -1.88 15.23
CA THR A 181 -11.30 -1.61 16.49
C THR A 181 -10.78 -2.57 17.55
N GLN A 182 -11.22 -2.44 18.81
CA GLN A 182 -10.76 -3.32 19.89
C GLN A 182 -11.02 -4.81 19.60
N ASP A 183 -12.09 -5.13 18.87
CA ASP A 183 -12.57 -6.52 18.74
C ASP A 183 -12.48 -7.09 17.32
N ARG A 184 -12.20 -6.25 16.31
CA ARG A 184 -12.22 -6.67 14.90
C ARG A 184 -11.39 -5.78 14.00
N ILE A 185 -11.03 -6.33 12.84
CA ILE A 185 -10.41 -5.63 11.72
C ILE A 185 -11.39 -5.68 10.54
N ALA A 186 -11.82 -4.52 10.06
CA ALA A 186 -12.62 -4.39 8.85
C ALA A 186 -11.71 -4.01 7.69
N PHE A 187 -11.83 -4.71 6.57
CA PHE A 187 -11.07 -4.50 5.34
C PHE A 187 -11.98 -4.02 4.22
N GLU A 188 -11.53 -2.99 3.51
CA GLU A 188 -12.03 -2.60 2.20
C GLU A 188 -11.01 -3.09 1.17
N LEU A 189 -11.42 -4.06 0.35
CA LEU A 189 -10.52 -4.83 -0.51
C LEU A 189 -10.69 -4.47 -1.99
N GLY A 190 -11.39 -3.37 -2.29
CA GLY A 190 -11.59 -2.90 -3.66
C GLY A 190 -12.76 -3.56 -4.38
N LEU A 191 -12.66 -3.65 -5.71
CA LEU A 191 -13.69 -4.16 -6.62
C LEU A 191 -13.25 -5.45 -7.30
N ASP A 192 -14.10 -6.46 -7.31
CA ASP A 192 -13.87 -7.72 -8.02
C ASP A 192 -15.12 -8.06 -8.82
N GLU A 193 -15.01 -8.10 -10.15
CA GLU A 193 -16.13 -8.29 -11.08
C GLU A 193 -17.30 -7.32 -10.83
N GLY A 194 -17.00 -6.04 -10.58
CA GLY A 194 -18.00 -5.00 -10.31
C GLY A 194 -18.71 -5.10 -8.97
N ARG A 195 -18.17 -5.89 -8.05
CA ARG A 195 -18.65 -5.98 -6.66
C ARG A 195 -17.61 -5.41 -5.70
N GLU A 196 -18.04 -4.55 -4.79
CA GLU A 196 -17.23 -4.16 -3.64
C GLU A 196 -16.98 -5.37 -2.76
N VAL A 197 -15.70 -5.67 -2.56
CA VAL A 197 -15.23 -6.72 -1.68
C VAL A 197 -14.85 -6.09 -0.35
N ARG A 198 -15.50 -6.53 0.72
CA ARG A 198 -15.17 -6.16 2.09
C ARG A 198 -15.00 -7.41 2.91
N ALA A 199 -14.10 -7.38 3.88
CA ALA A 199 -13.93 -8.49 4.80
C ALA A 199 -13.91 -8.00 6.25
N VAL A 200 -14.36 -8.82 7.17
CA VAL A 200 -14.26 -8.54 8.61
C VAL A 200 -13.58 -9.74 9.25
N TYR A 201 -12.45 -9.49 9.89
CA TYR A 201 -11.81 -10.45 10.75
C TYR A 201 -12.23 -10.20 12.20
N ALA A 202 -12.87 -11.19 12.79
CA ALA A 202 -13.28 -11.19 14.20
C ALA A 202 -13.34 -12.64 14.71
N ASN A 203 -13.05 -12.85 16.00
CA ASN A 203 -13.26 -14.13 16.68
C ASN A 203 -12.51 -15.31 16.02
N GLY A 204 -11.32 -15.08 15.47
CA GLY A 204 -10.55 -16.13 14.78
C GLY A 204 -11.08 -16.50 13.39
N ARG A 205 -11.95 -15.69 12.79
CA ARG A 205 -12.59 -15.97 11.50
C ARG A 205 -12.63 -14.72 10.61
N LEU A 206 -12.43 -14.92 9.31
CA LEU A 206 -12.66 -13.92 8.28
C LEU A 206 -14.03 -14.15 7.63
N ASP A 207 -14.89 -13.14 7.67
CA ASP A 207 -16.15 -13.12 6.93
C ASP A 207 -16.04 -12.14 5.77
N VAL A 208 -16.25 -12.63 4.54
CA VAL A 208 -16.13 -11.85 3.31
C VAL A 208 -17.52 -11.54 2.77
N THR A 209 -17.72 -10.28 2.40
CA THR A 209 -18.95 -9.78 1.79
C THR A 209 -18.65 -9.20 0.42
N ARG A 210 -19.55 -9.44 -0.52
CA ARG A 210 -19.48 -8.94 -1.89
C ARG A 210 -20.81 -8.27 -2.21
N SER A 211 -20.80 -6.95 -2.41
CA SER A 211 -21.99 -6.16 -2.72
C SER A 211 -21.83 -5.45 -4.05
N ALA A 212 -22.93 -5.16 -4.76
CA ALA A 212 -22.86 -4.38 -5.99
C ALA A 212 -22.15 -3.04 -5.74
N ALA A 213 -21.24 -2.66 -6.63
CA ALA A 213 -20.57 -1.37 -6.54
C ALA A 213 -21.58 -0.22 -6.68
N PRO A 214 -21.47 0.84 -5.86
CA PRO A 214 -22.32 2.00 -6.00
C PRO A 214 -22.01 2.72 -7.33
N ASN A 215 -23.06 3.21 -7.99
CA ASN A 215 -22.93 4.02 -9.20
C ASN A 215 -22.63 5.49 -8.84
N THR A 216 -21.46 5.72 -8.24
CA THR A 216 -21.01 7.05 -7.80
C THR A 216 -19.99 7.69 -8.73
N GLY A 217 -19.63 7.00 -9.83
CA GLY A 217 -18.48 7.37 -10.65
C GLY A 217 -17.17 6.85 -10.07
N LEU A 218 -16.08 7.11 -10.79
CA LEU A 218 -14.71 6.74 -10.39
C LEU A 218 -14.30 7.46 -9.10
N LYS A 219 -13.49 6.78 -8.30
CA LYS A 219 -12.85 7.42 -7.14
C LYS A 219 -11.93 8.55 -7.60
N ALA A 220 -11.75 9.55 -6.73
CA ALA A 220 -10.98 10.75 -7.05
C ALA A 220 -9.53 10.43 -7.46
N GLN A 221 -8.93 9.40 -6.87
CA GLN A 221 -7.54 9.01 -7.13
C GLN A 221 -7.39 8.28 -8.45
N ASP A 222 -8.34 7.40 -8.80
CA ASP A 222 -8.35 6.73 -10.11
C ASP A 222 -8.56 7.77 -11.21
N CYS A 223 -9.46 8.73 -10.99
CA CYS A 223 -9.64 9.87 -11.89
C CYS A 223 -8.37 10.73 -12.03
N ASP A 224 -7.67 10.99 -10.92
CA ASP A 224 -6.41 11.74 -10.91
C ASP A 224 -5.30 10.99 -11.64
N PHE A 225 -5.17 9.68 -11.41
CA PHE A 225 -4.23 8.79 -12.09
C PHE A 225 -4.46 8.79 -13.61
N LEU A 226 -5.72 8.63 -14.05
CA LEU A 226 -6.06 8.67 -15.47
C LEU A 226 -5.72 10.03 -16.10
N TYR A 227 -5.98 11.14 -15.39
CA TYR A 227 -5.78 12.49 -15.92
C TYR A 227 -4.33 12.98 -15.88
N ASN A 228 -3.63 12.75 -14.77
CA ASN A 228 -2.28 13.26 -14.54
C ASN A 228 -1.20 12.25 -14.93
N GLY A 229 -1.48 10.95 -14.81
CA GLY A 229 -0.60 9.89 -15.32
C GLY A 229 -0.88 9.60 -16.78
N VAL A 230 -1.90 8.80 -17.06
CA VAL A 230 -2.08 8.15 -18.36
C VAL A 230 -2.31 9.16 -19.49
N LEU A 231 -3.15 10.18 -19.29
CA LEU A 231 -3.39 11.23 -20.29
C LEU A 231 -2.15 12.06 -20.63
N THR A 232 -1.20 12.17 -19.71
CA THR A 232 0.08 12.83 -19.97
C THR A 232 0.90 12.00 -20.96
N GLU A 233 0.92 10.67 -20.80
CA GLU A 233 1.55 9.75 -21.76
C GLU A 233 0.86 9.78 -23.12
N CYS A 234 -0.48 9.79 -23.14
CA CYS A 234 -1.27 9.93 -24.37
C CYS A 234 -0.92 11.20 -25.15
N ALA A 235 -0.85 12.35 -24.46
CA ALA A 235 -0.50 13.62 -25.09
C ALA A 235 0.94 13.64 -25.65
N GLY A 236 1.85 12.92 -24.98
CA GLY A 236 3.25 12.77 -25.37
C GLY A 236 3.52 11.70 -26.44
N ALA A 237 2.53 10.85 -26.78
CA ALA A 237 2.72 9.77 -27.73
C ALA A 237 3.10 10.29 -29.14
N HIS A 238 4.13 9.69 -29.75
CA HIS A 238 4.66 10.11 -31.06
C HIS A 238 4.06 9.37 -32.26
N HIS A 239 3.03 8.55 -32.05
CA HIS A 239 2.42 7.73 -33.09
C HIS A 239 1.62 8.54 -34.10
N ILE A 240 1.76 8.21 -35.39
CA ILE A 240 1.13 8.93 -36.50
C ILE A 240 -0.40 8.76 -36.49
N ALA A 241 -0.89 7.57 -36.13
CA ALA A 241 -2.32 7.26 -36.18
C ALA A 241 -3.10 7.71 -34.93
N CYS A 242 -2.43 8.00 -33.80
CA CYS A 242 -3.04 8.33 -32.51
C CYS A 242 -4.24 7.41 -32.15
N ARG A 243 -4.12 6.11 -32.37
CA ARG A 243 -5.07 5.08 -31.93
C ARG A 243 -4.63 4.55 -30.58
N TYR A 244 -5.56 4.37 -29.65
CA TYR A 244 -5.23 3.99 -28.26
C TYR A 244 -4.33 2.74 -28.18
N ASP A 245 -4.72 1.66 -28.87
CA ASP A 245 -4.00 0.38 -28.85
C ASP A 245 -2.59 0.45 -29.46
N ASP A 246 -2.36 1.43 -30.34
CA ASP A 246 -1.09 1.62 -31.02
C ASP A 246 -0.17 2.58 -30.23
N MET A 247 -0.66 3.19 -29.15
CA MET A 247 0.14 4.13 -28.35
C MET A 247 1.14 3.43 -27.44
N SER A 248 2.34 4.01 -27.34
CA SER A 248 3.36 3.58 -26.37
C SER A 248 3.04 4.09 -24.96
N ILE A 249 1.96 3.59 -24.37
CA ILE A 249 1.63 3.80 -22.96
C ILE A 249 2.44 2.79 -22.14
N SER A 250 3.03 3.25 -21.04
CA SER A 250 3.83 2.44 -20.16
C SER A 250 3.02 1.29 -19.55
N MET A 251 3.66 0.15 -19.28
CA MET A 251 3.01 -0.97 -18.59
C MET A 251 2.51 -0.58 -17.20
N ALA A 252 3.17 0.38 -16.55
CA ALA A 252 2.74 0.96 -15.28
C ALA A 252 1.37 1.65 -15.38
N SER A 253 1.04 2.19 -16.55
CA SER A 253 -0.23 2.85 -16.83
C SER A 253 -1.26 1.88 -17.42
N GLN A 254 -0.86 1.01 -18.35
CA GLN A 254 -1.77 0.07 -19.02
C GLN A 254 -2.37 -0.96 -18.06
N ARG A 255 -1.59 -1.51 -17.13
CA ARG A 255 -2.09 -2.55 -16.20
C ARG A 255 -3.22 -2.04 -15.30
N PRO A 256 -3.07 -0.92 -14.57
CA PRO A 256 -4.17 -0.37 -13.78
C PRO A 256 -5.39 0.00 -14.63
N VAL A 257 -5.19 0.51 -15.86
CA VAL A 257 -6.31 0.82 -16.77
C VAL A 257 -7.06 -0.45 -17.18
N ASN A 258 -6.35 -1.52 -17.52
CA ASN A 258 -6.96 -2.80 -17.87
C ASN A 258 -7.69 -3.43 -16.68
N MET A 259 -7.14 -3.31 -15.49
CA MET A 259 -7.79 -3.78 -14.26
C MET A 259 -9.06 -2.98 -13.97
N MET A 260 -9.02 -1.64 -14.02
CA MET A 260 -10.23 -0.82 -13.89
C MET A 260 -11.28 -1.18 -14.95
N ALA A 261 -10.87 -1.51 -16.17
CA ALA A 261 -11.78 -1.94 -17.23
C ALA A 261 -12.41 -3.31 -16.99
N ALA A 262 -11.75 -4.20 -16.26
CA ALA A 262 -12.28 -5.50 -15.90
C ALA A 262 -13.24 -5.40 -14.71
N ASP A 263 -12.89 -4.59 -13.71
CA ASP A 263 -13.48 -4.70 -12.38
C ASP A 263 -14.33 -3.51 -11.94
N ASP A 264 -14.13 -2.31 -12.50
CA ASP A 264 -14.89 -1.11 -12.10
C ASP A 264 -16.01 -0.78 -13.11
N PRO A 265 -17.30 -1.00 -12.74
CA PRO A 265 -18.42 -0.69 -13.61
C PRO A 265 -18.61 0.81 -13.83
N ASN A 266 -17.97 1.66 -13.01
CA ASN A 266 -17.96 3.10 -13.20
C ASN A 266 -16.90 3.56 -14.20
N PHE A 267 -15.95 2.70 -14.60
CA PHE A 267 -14.92 3.07 -15.56
C PHE A 267 -15.43 3.02 -16.99
N ARG A 268 -15.45 4.20 -17.62
CA ARG A 268 -15.89 4.37 -19.01
C ARG A 268 -14.72 4.24 -19.96
N ARG A 269 -14.28 2.99 -20.18
CA ARG A 269 -13.12 2.66 -21.02
C ARG A 269 -13.16 3.36 -22.38
N GLN A 270 -14.26 3.26 -23.13
CA GLN A 270 -14.38 3.86 -24.46
C GLN A 270 -14.27 5.40 -24.44
N ASP A 271 -14.89 6.05 -23.45
CA ASP A 271 -14.80 7.51 -23.28
C ASP A 271 -13.35 7.92 -22.94
N PHE A 272 -12.66 7.11 -22.12
CA PHE A 272 -11.26 7.32 -21.77
C PHE A 272 -10.31 7.12 -22.97
N GLU A 273 -10.45 6.04 -23.72
CA GLU A 273 -9.69 5.78 -24.94
C GLU A 273 -9.85 6.92 -25.93
N THR A 274 -11.09 7.38 -26.15
CA THR A 274 -11.38 8.56 -26.99
C THR A 274 -10.66 9.82 -26.50
N ALA A 275 -10.66 10.08 -25.18
CA ALA A 275 -9.96 11.22 -24.61
C ALA A 275 -8.44 11.12 -24.79
N CYS A 276 -7.88 9.91 -24.69
CA CYS A 276 -6.45 9.65 -24.94
C CYS A 276 -6.08 9.90 -26.41
N GLU A 277 -6.89 9.43 -27.37
CA GLU A 277 -6.71 9.69 -28.80
C GLU A 277 -6.78 11.19 -29.12
N GLN A 278 -7.73 11.90 -28.53
CA GLN A 278 -7.84 13.36 -28.67
C GLN A 278 -6.64 14.08 -28.09
N ALA A 279 -6.14 13.65 -26.92
CA ALA A 279 -4.95 14.23 -26.32
C ALA A 279 -3.70 14.02 -27.18
N CYS A 280 -3.54 12.83 -27.79
CA CYS A 280 -2.46 12.54 -28.73
C CYS A 280 -2.53 13.42 -29.98
N LYS A 281 -3.74 13.60 -30.56
CA LYS A 281 -3.96 14.44 -31.74
C LYS A 281 -3.69 15.92 -31.45
N ALA A 282 -4.13 16.40 -30.29
CA ALA A 282 -3.99 17.80 -29.89
C ALA A 282 -2.65 18.13 -29.22
N LYS A 283 -1.83 17.10 -28.90
CA LYS A 283 -0.59 17.21 -28.12
C LYS A 283 -0.78 17.94 -26.78
N ARG A 284 -1.97 17.82 -26.19
CA ARG A 284 -2.33 18.44 -24.92
C ARG A 284 -3.50 17.73 -24.27
N LYS A 285 -3.58 17.80 -22.94
CA LYS A 285 -4.72 17.26 -22.19
C LYS A 285 -5.97 18.13 -22.37
N PRO A 286 -7.18 17.55 -22.38
CA PRO A 286 -8.41 18.32 -22.27
C PRO A 286 -8.47 19.04 -20.91
N ALA A 287 -9.34 20.04 -20.78
CA ALA A 287 -9.59 20.67 -19.49
C ALA A 287 -10.10 19.62 -18.47
N PHE A 288 -9.53 19.65 -17.25
CA PHE A 288 -9.85 18.65 -16.22
C PHE A 288 -11.36 18.56 -15.93
N ALA A 289 -12.08 19.68 -15.90
CA ALA A 289 -13.52 19.69 -15.67
C ALA A 289 -14.30 18.91 -16.75
N ALA A 290 -13.90 19.03 -18.02
CA ALA A 290 -14.53 18.30 -19.11
C ALA A 290 -14.19 16.80 -19.05
N PHE A 291 -12.93 16.47 -18.79
CA PHE A 291 -12.48 15.09 -18.58
C PHE A 291 -13.23 14.41 -17.43
N ARG A 292 -13.29 15.07 -16.26
CA ARG A 292 -13.93 14.55 -15.06
C ARG A 292 -15.42 14.26 -15.30
N LYS A 293 -16.12 15.16 -16.01
CA LYS A 293 -17.52 14.95 -16.40
C LYS A 293 -17.68 13.79 -17.37
N ALA A 294 -16.77 13.67 -18.34
CA ALA A 294 -16.85 12.69 -19.41
C ALA A 294 -16.40 11.28 -19.03
N ILE A 295 -15.61 11.11 -17.96
CA ILE A 295 -15.05 9.78 -17.59
C ILE A 295 -15.33 9.44 -16.13
N CYS A 296 -15.08 10.36 -15.21
CA CYS A 296 -15.05 10.05 -13.78
C CYS A 296 -16.40 10.19 -13.06
N GLN A 297 -17.32 11.00 -13.57
CA GLN A 297 -18.62 11.21 -12.93
C GLN A 297 -19.66 10.19 -13.40
N PRO A 298 -20.67 9.88 -12.56
CA PRO A 298 -21.81 9.06 -12.99
C PRO A 298 -22.59 9.78 -14.10
N ARG A 299 -23.32 9.01 -14.91
CA ARG A 299 -24.19 9.55 -15.96
C ARG A 299 -25.40 10.29 -15.40
#